data_AF-A0A7C6A7V1-F1
#
_entry.id   AF-A0A7C6A7V1-F1
#
_cell.length_a   1.000
_cell.length_b   1.000
_cell.length_c   1.000
_cell.angle_alpha   90.00
_cell.angle_beta   90.00
_cell.angle_gamma   90.00
#
_symmetry.space_group_name_H-M   'P 1'
#
loop_
_entity.id
_entity.type
_entity.pdbx_description
1 polymer ?
#
loop_
_entity_poly.entity_id
_entity_poly.type
_entity_poly.pdbx_seq_one_letter_code
_entity_poly.pdbx_strand_id
1 'polypeptide(L)'
;MLFFCIIKRFWDRFFLFSPSNQELFGFAAESILQKFLTQKNYAAFYNRILKSPYNKYHFLEIDAVIYHNNTIFCTEMKNYNGTIYYAANVQNDTFDSYKVNTIIQLKTDKHLNQTFKALPNPLDKTKLFTKQLRNHLLKLDHRFSTVKFKSVVVFLDSSTNIDNIQSFEEGLIYFSQLEDFLEQQSQNGDNHPWVLDYLEKLPAFDKIITVNNQTIQGILKEIIVHSQKQNTKIDLKNIKTINIKHKLTSCKAQITLQNTDLTTCEFVCDKLTVSLDKFGTLQKHRLSNINKIIVGTNTLRPF
;
A
#
# COMPACT_ATOMS: atom_id res chain seq x y z
N MET A 1 21.01 -2.97 36.41
CA MET A 1 20.66 -2.40 35.08
C MET A 1 20.17 -3.45 34.07
N LEU A 2 20.83 -4.61 33.93
CA LEU A 2 20.38 -5.69 33.03
C LEU A 2 18.95 -6.19 33.34
N PHE A 3 18.64 -6.40 34.62
CA PHE A 3 17.34 -6.95 35.06
C PHE A 3 16.14 -6.05 34.69
N PHE A 4 16.32 -4.71 34.78
CA PHE A 4 15.29 -3.74 34.40
C PHE A 4 15.03 -3.68 32.89
N CYS A 5 16.05 -3.93 32.06
CA CYS A 5 15.89 -3.95 30.61
C CYS A 5 15.13 -5.19 30.13
N ILE A 6 15.30 -6.32 30.82
CA ILE A 6 14.62 -7.58 30.52
C ILE A 6 13.12 -7.48 30.85
N ILE A 7 12.78 -6.94 32.03
CA ILE A 7 11.39 -6.80 32.50
C ILE A 7 10.58 -5.85 31.60
N LYS A 8 11.18 -4.71 31.19
CA LYS A 8 10.50 -3.74 30.31
C LYS A 8 10.19 -4.32 28.92
N ARG A 9 11.13 -5.08 28.33
CA ARG A 9 10.92 -5.76 27.04
C ARG A 9 9.87 -6.86 27.12
N PHE A 10 9.74 -7.52 28.26
CA PHE A 10 8.69 -8.52 28.50
C PHE A 10 7.31 -7.85 28.56
N TRP A 11 7.21 -6.72 29.27
CA TRP A 11 5.95 -5.98 29.41
C TRP A 11 5.48 -5.36 28.08
N ASP A 12 6.39 -4.80 27.28
CA ASP A 12 6.10 -4.25 25.95
C ASP A 12 5.74 -5.35 24.93
N ARG A 13 6.17 -6.60 25.15
CA ARG A 13 5.76 -7.77 24.36
C ARG A 13 4.39 -8.31 24.74
N PHE A 14 3.93 -8.09 25.98
CA PHE A 14 2.63 -8.61 26.44
C PHE A 14 1.43 -7.84 25.87
N PHE A 15 1.62 -6.61 25.39
CA PHE A 15 0.66 -5.91 24.54
C PHE A 15 0.82 -6.33 23.06
N LEU A 16 0.71 -7.64 22.83
CA LEU A 16 0.64 -8.26 21.52
C LEU A 16 -0.74 -8.00 20.92
N PHE A 17 -0.83 -7.02 20.02
CA PHE A 17 -1.81 -7.12 18.95
C PHE A 17 -1.27 -8.14 17.95
N SER A 18 -1.84 -9.34 17.92
CA SER A 18 -1.69 -10.22 16.74
C SER A 18 -2.15 -9.44 15.51
N PRO A 19 -1.42 -9.47 14.37
CA PRO A 19 -1.96 -8.96 13.12
C PRO A 19 -3.34 -9.58 12.93
N SER A 20 -4.36 -8.76 12.75
CA SER A 20 -5.69 -9.32 12.51
C SER A 20 -5.64 -10.17 11.24
N ASN A 21 -6.38 -11.27 11.16
CA ASN A 21 -6.43 -12.09 9.95
C ASN A 21 -6.70 -11.26 8.67
N GLN A 22 -7.38 -10.11 8.81
CA GLN A 22 -7.63 -9.16 7.72
C GLN A 22 -6.35 -8.57 7.10
N GLU A 23 -5.32 -8.29 7.90
CA GLU A 23 -4.02 -7.81 7.40
C GLU A 23 -3.31 -8.91 6.61
N LEU A 24 -3.36 -10.17 7.09
CA LEU A 24 -2.78 -11.31 6.38
C LEU A 24 -3.46 -11.57 5.02
N PHE A 25 -4.79 -11.44 4.93
CA PHE A 25 -5.52 -11.64 3.68
C PHE A 25 -5.25 -10.55 2.64
N GLY A 26 -5.08 -9.29 3.06
CA GLY A 26 -4.73 -8.17 2.17
C GLY A 26 -3.30 -8.28 1.64
N PHE A 27 -2.31 -8.40 2.54
CA PHE A 27 -0.89 -8.49 2.15
C PHE A 27 -0.58 -9.72 1.29
N ALA A 28 -1.26 -10.86 1.54
CA ALA A 28 -1.09 -12.05 0.71
C ALA A 28 -1.57 -11.83 -0.73
N ALA A 29 -2.70 -11.12 -0.92
CA ALA A 29 -3.25 -10.87 -2.25
C ALA A 29 -2.36 -9.91 -3.07
N GLU A 30 -1.88 -8.83 -2.44
CA GLU A 30 -0.91 -7.91 -3.07
C GLU A 30 0.39 -8.62 -3.46
N SER A 31 0.88 -9.53 -2.60
CA SER A 31 2.09 -10.31 -2.88
C SER A 31 1.93 -11.24 -4.09
N ILE A 32 0.74 -11.83 -4.28
CA ILE A 32 0.41 -12.64 -5.46
C ILE A 32 0.45 -11.77 -6.72
N LEU A 33 -0.20 -10.60 -6.69
CA LEU A 33 -0.20 -9.65 -7.81
C LEU A 33 1.23 -9.21 -8.16
N GLN A 34 2.02 -8.82 -7.17
CA GLN A 34 3.41 -8.40 -7.37
C GLN A 34 4.26 -9.52 -7.98
N LYS A 35 4.11 -10.76 -7.49
CA LYS A 35 4.84 -11.91 -8.02
C LYS A 35 4.50 -12.15 -9.49
N PHE A 36 3.21 -12.15 -9.84
CA PHE A 36 2.75 -12.34 -11.22
C PHE A 36 3.31 -11.26 -12.15
N LEU A 37 3.14 -9.98 -11.80
CA LEU A 37 3.60 -8.87 -12.63
C LEU A 37 5.12 -8.87 -12.82
N THR A 38 5.87 -9.24 -11.79
CA THR A 38 7.32 -9.39 -11.86
C THR A 38 7.73 -10.57 -12.76
N GLN A 39 7.09 -11.73 -12.61
CA GLN A 39 7.38 -12.91 -13.44
C GLN A 39 7.09 -12.70 -14.92
N LYS A 40 6.06 -11.89 -15.21
CA LYS A 40 5.67 -11.51 -16.57
C LYS A 40 6.43 -10.29 -17.11
N ASN A 41 7.35 -9.72 -16.33
CA ASN A 41 8.15 -8.54 -16.68
C ASN A 41 7.33 -7.30 -17.06
N TYR A 42 6.16 -7.11 -16.44
CA TYR A 42 5.39 -5.88 -16.60
C TYR A 42 6.07 -4.70 -15.89
N ALA A 43 6.00 -3.51 -16.51
CA ALA A 43 6.40 -2.27 -15.85
C ALA A 43 5.35 -1.87 -14.80
N ALA A 44 5.53 -2.37 -13.57
CA ALA A 44 4.59 -2.21 -12.48
C ALA A 44 5.20 -1.47 -11.28
N PHE A 45 4.39 -0.59 -10.69
CA PHE A 45 4.76 0.24 -9.56
C PHE A 45 3.77 0.06 -8.42
N TYR A 46 4.26 -0.38 -7.26
CA TYR A 46 3.40 -0.88 -6.18
C TYR A 46 3.13 0.17 -5.10
N ASN A 47 1.96 0.08 -4.47
CA ASN A 47 1.58 0.87 -3.29
C ASN A 47 1.77 2.38 -3.50
N ARG A 48 1.30 2.87 -4.66
CA ARG A 48 1.40 4.29 -5.01
C ARG A 48 0.29 5.07 -4.34
N ILE A 49 0.62 6.28 -3.91
CA ILE A 49 -0.31 7.15 -3.20
C ILE A 49 -0.41 8.53 -3.83
N LEU A 50 -1.59 9.13 -3.73
CA LEU A 50 -1.88 10.51 -4.12
C LEU A 50 -2.55 11.23 -2.96
N LYS A 51 -2.35 12.55 -2.85
CA LYS A 51 -3.10 13.35 -1.87
C LYS A 51 -4.60 13.27 -2.19
N SER A 52 -5.43 13.02 -1.18
CA SER A 52 -6.87 13.08 -1.36
C SER A 52 -7.31 14.51 -1.68
N PRO A 53 -8.15 14.72 -2.71
CA PRO A 53 -8.71 16.04 -3.00
C PRO A 53 -9.73 16.48 -1.95
N TYR A 54 -10.27 15.55 -1.16
CA TYR A 54 -11.35 15.82 -0.20
C TYR A 54 -10.86 16.04 1.23
N ASN A 55 -9.69 15.50 1.58
CA ASN A 55 -9.15 15.61 2.93
C ASN A 55 -7.62 15.66 2.91
N LYS A 56 -7.06 16.79 3.37
CA LYS A 56 -5.61 17.05 3.39
C LYS A 56 -4.78 16.04 4.21
N TYR A 57 -5.40 15.29 5.10
CA TYR A 57 -4.75 14.29 5.95
C TYR A 57 -4.88 12.87 5.41
N HIS A 58 -5.64 12.66 4.32
CA HIS A 58 -5.85 11.34 3.74
C HIS A 58 -5.17 11.23 2.38
N PHE A 59 -4.85 9.99 2.02
CA PHE A 59 -4.27 9.65 0.74
C PHE A 59 -5.18 8.67 0.02
N LEU A 60 -5.23 8.80 -1.30
CA LEU A 60 -5.71 7.73 -2.17
C LEU A 60 -4.55 6.78 -2.37
N GLU A 61 -4.82 5.48 -2.29
CA GLU A 61 -3.82 4.41 -2.45
C GLU A 61 -4.31 3.41 -3.48
N ILE A 62 -3.36 2.86 -4.24
CA ILE A 62 -3.57 1.79 -5.19
C ILE A 62 -2.49 0.72 -5.03
N ASP A 63 -2.88 -0.54 -5.19
CA ASP A 63 -1.99 -1.69 -4.99
C ASP A 63 -0.91 -1.76 -6.08
N ALA A 64 -1.29 -1.54 -7.34
CA ALA A 64 -0.36 -1.43 -8.45
C ALA A 64 -0.77 -0.38 -9.50
N VAL A 65 0.23 0.28 -10.07
CA VAL A 65 0.13 1.04 -11.32
C VAL A 65 0.94 0.29 -12.36
N ILE A 66 0.29 -0.20 -13.42
CA ILE A 66 0.92 -0.99 -14.48
C ILE A 66 0.95 -0.13 -15.75
N TYR A 67 2.11 -0.02 -16.39
CA TYR A 67 2.23 0.63 -17.70
C TYR A 67 2.49 -0.43 -18.77
N HIS A 68 1.52 -0.57 -19.67
CA HIS A 68 1.56 -1.56 -20.73
C HIS A 68 0.97 -0.99 -22.01
N ASN A 69 1.66 -1.19 -23.13
CA ASN A 69 1.27 -0.78 -24.47
C ASN A 69 0.59 0.62 -24.55
N ASN A 70 1.30 1.64 -24.05
CA ASN A 70 0.85 3.03 -23.93
C ASN A 70 -0.43 3.25 -23.10
N THR A 71 -0.70 2.35 -22.16
CA THR A 71 -1.86 2.42 -21.25
C THR A 71 -1.42 2.26 -19.81
N ILE A 72 -1.90 3.15 -18.95
CA ILE A 72 -1.69 3.10 -17.50
C ILE A 72 -2.92 2.48 -16.85
N PHE A 73 -2.73 1.32 -16.21
CA PHE A 73 -3.74 0.63 -15.44
C PHE A 73 -3.52 0.88 -13.95
N CYS A 74 -4.54 1.39 -13.26
CA CYS A 74 -4.56 1.43 -11.80
C CYS A 74 -5.32 0.19 -11.31
N THR A 75 -4.61 -0.67 -10.60
CA THR A 75 -5.06 -2.01 -10.24
C THR A 75 -5.21 -2.13 -8.73
N GLU A 76 -6.41 -2.47 -8.28
CA GLU A 76 -6.69 -2.84 -6.89
C GLU A 76 -6.97 -4.35 -6.83
N MET A 77 -6.30 -5.06 -5.93
CA MET A 77 -6.46 -6.49 -5.69
C MET A 77 -7.38 -6.73 -4.49
N LYS A 78 -8.29 -7.69 -4.62
CA LYS A 78 -9.21 -8.10 -3.56
C LYS A 78 -9.21 -9.62 -3.38
N ASN A 79 -9.22 -10.00 -2.10
CA ASN A 79 -9.33 -11.39 -1.66
C ASN A 79 -10.46 -11.47 -0.64
N TYR A 80 -11.69 -11.44 -1.13
CA TYR A 80 -12.88 -11.53 -0.31
C TYR A 80 -13.39 -12.97 -0.30
N ASN A 81 -13.28 -13.66 0.84
CA ASN A 81 -13.81 -15.02 0.92
C ASN A 81 -15.34 -15.04 0.67
N GLY A 82 -15.82 -15.87 -0.25
CA GLY A 82 -17.23 -16.06 -0.55
C GLY A 82 -17.68 -15.47 -1.89
N THR A 83 -18.96 -15.14 -2.02
CA THR A 83 -19.56 -14.64 -3.25
C THR A 83 -19.93 -13.16 -3.13
N ILE A 84 -19.65 -12.40 -4.17
CA ILE A 84 -19.89 -10.96 -4.22
C ILE A 84 -21.05 -10.65 -5.18
N TYR A 85 -21.94 -9.77 -4.73
CA TYR A 85 -23.10 -9.30 -5.49
C TYR A 85 -23.21 -7.79 -5.36
N TYR A 86 -23.90 -7.12 -6.29
CA TYR A 86 -24.34 -5.75 -6.03
C TYR A 86 -25.46 -5.74 -5.00
N ALA A 87 -25.48 -4.72 -4.13
CA ALA A 87 -26.60 -4.52 -3.22
C ALA A 87 -27.87 -4.17 -4.01
N ALA A 88 -29.02 -4.70 -3.63
CA ALA A 88 -30.30 -4.32 -4.24
C ALA A 88 -30.72 -2.90 -3.83
N ASN A 89 -31.34 -2.19 -4.75
CA ASN A 89 -32.10 -0.97 -4.51
C ASN A 89 -33.58 -1.36 -4.41
N VAL A 90 -34.12 -1.30 -3.19
CA VAL A 90 -35.53 -1.57 -2.92
C VAL A 90 -36.17 -0.26 -2.47
N GLN A 91 -37.16 0.20 -3.22
CA GLN A 91 -38.02 1.33 -2.84
C GLN A 91 -39.43 0.81 -2.65
N ASN A 92 -40.06 1.09 -1.51
CA ASN A 92 -41.42 0.62 -1.17
C ASN A 92 -41.63 -0.89 -1.41
N ASP A 93 -40.68 -1.72 -0.95
CA ASP A 93 -40.67 -3.18 -1.12
C ASP A 93 -40.66 -3.70 -2.58
N THR A 94 -40.44 -2.82 -3.56
CA THR A 94 -40.24 -3.19 -4.97
C THR A 94 -38.77 -3.11 -5.36
N PHE A 95 -38.29 -4.14 -6.08
CA PHE A 95 -36.96 -4.13 -6.67
C PHE A 95 -36.94 -3.12 -7.83
N ASP A 96 -36.21 -2.03 -7.65
CA ASP A 96 -36.05 -0.99 -8.66
C ASP A 96 -34.81 -1.28 -9.53
N SER A 97 -33.66 -1.49 -8.88
CA SER A 97 -32.36 -1.66 -9.55
C SER A 97 -31.28 -2.17 -8.58
N TYR A 98 -30.02 -2.25 -9.01
CA TYR A 98 -28.88 -2.51 -8.13
C TYR A 98 -28.13 -1.22 -7.74
N LYS A 99 -27.71 -1.11 -6.48
CA LYS A 99 -26.80 -0.08 -5.97
C LYS A 99 -25.37 -0.42 -6.35
N VAL A 100 -24.95 -0.02 -7.56
CA VAL A 100 -23.61 -0.32 -8.11
C VAL A 100 -22.44 0.20 -7.26
N ASN A 101 -22.67 1.18 -6.39
CA ASN A 101 -21.67 1.72 -5.47
C ASN A 101 -21.43 0.86 -4.21
N THR A 102 -22.26 -0.17 -4.00
CA THR A 102 -22.24 -1.03 -2.81
C THR A 102 -22.27 -2.48 -3.23
N ILE A 103 -21.31 -3.26 -2.73
CA ILE A 103 -21.28 -4.70 -2.92
C ILE A 103 -21.63 -5.41 -1.61
N ILE A 104 -22.25 -6.58 -1.73
CA ILE A 104 -22.53 -7.49 -0.62
C ILE A 104 -21.58 -8.68 -0.74
N GLN A 105 -20.79 -8.91 0.30
CA GLN A 105 -20.02 -10.14 0.46
C GLN A 105 -20.87 -11.15 1.25
N LEU A 106 -21.29 -12.22 0.60
CA LEU A 106 -21.93 -13.38 1.22
C LEU A 106 -20.87 -14.44 1.51
N LYS A 107 -20.77 -14.88 2.76
CA LYS A 107 -19.82 -15.91 3.18
C LYS A 107 -20.36 -16.79 4.29
N THR A 108 -19.86 -18.00 4.35
CA THR A 108 -20.14 -18.92 5.45
C THR A 108 -19.20 -18.67 6.62
N ASP A 109 -19.74 -18.55 7.83
CA ASP A 109 -18.94 -18.41 9.04
C ASP A 109 -18.41 -19.77 9.55
N LYS A 110 -17.69 -19.76 10.68
CA LYS A 110 -17.12 -20.97 11.29
C LYS A 110 -18.18 -21.96 11.80
N HIS A 111 -19.42 -21.52 11.95
CA HIS A 111 -20.55 -22.30 12.43
C HIS A 111 -21.49 -22.73 11.29
N LEU A 112 -21.03 -22.61 10.04
CA LEU A 112 -21.79 -22.93 8.83
C LEU A 112 -23.01 -22.02 8.58
N ASN A 113 -23.10 -20.88 9.27
CA ASN A 113 -24.15 -19.90 9.03
C ASN A 113 -23.76 -18.96 7.89
N GLN A 114 -24.75 -18.57 7.08
CA GLN A 114 -24.56 -17.52 6.09
C GLN A 114 -24.48 -16.16 6.80
N THR A 115 -23.42 -15.41 6.49
CA THR A 115 -23.23 -14.05 6.95
C THR A 115 -23.03 -13.14 5.75
N PHE A 116 -23.59 -11.94 5.82
CA PHE A 116 -23.39 -10.92 4.80
C PHE A 116 -22.67 -9.70 5.36
N LYS A 117 -21.89 -9.04 4.50
CA LYS A 117 -21.23 -7.78 4.82
C LYS A 117 -21.39 -6.82 3.65
N ALA A 118 -21.98 -5.66 3.91
CA ALA A 118 -22.00 -4.56 2.95
C ALA A 118 -20.62 -3.87 2.93
N LEU A 119 -20.10 -3.64 1.72
CA LEU A 119 -18.83 -2.98 1.47
C LEU A 119 -19.00 -1.96 0.34
N PRO A 120 -18.22 -0.87 0.33
CA PRO A 120 -18.17 0.01 -0.83
C PRO A 120 -17.64 -0.76 -2.05
N ASN A 121 -18.13 -0.43 -3.25
CA ASN A 121 -17.59 -1.00 -4.48
C ASN A 121 -16.13 -0.54 -4.65
N PRO A 122 -15.15 -1.47 -4.69
CA PRO A 122 -13.75 -1.11 -4.87
C PRO A 122 -13.48 -0.38 -6.19
N LEU A 123 -14.29 -0.59 -7.24
CA LEU A 123 -14.08 0.04 -8.54
C LEU A 123 -14.25 1.57 -8.48
N ASP A 124 -15.14 2.08 -7.63
CA ASP A 124 -15.36 3.52 -7.48
C ASP A 124 -14.12 4.22 -6.91
N LYS A 125 -13.50 3.61 -5.89
CA LYS A 125 -12.22 4.07 -5.33
C LYS A 125 -11.12 4.05 -6.40
N THR A 126 -11.05 2.96 -7.17
CA THR A 126 -10.04 2.81 -8.23
C THR A 126 -10.23 3.84 -9.35
N LYS A 127 -11.48 4.05 -9.82
CA LYS A 127 -11.84 5.09 -10.80
C LYS A 127 -11.47 6.48 -10.31
N LEU A 128 -11.73 6.77 -9.03
CA LEU A 128 -11.29 8.02 -8.41
C LEU A 128 -9.76 8.17 -8.43
N PHE A 129 -9.02 7.16 -7.98
CA PHE A 129 -7.55 7.19 -8.00
C PHE A 129 -7.03 7.42 -9.43
N THR A 130 -7.51 6.65 -10.42
CA THR A 130 -7.10 6.77 -11.82
C THR A 130 -7.34 8.17 -12.37
N LYS A 131 -8.51 8.76 -12.09
CA LYS A 131 -8.82 10.15 -12.47
C LYS A 131 -7.83 11.14 -11.85
N GLN A 132 -7.54 11.00 -10.56
CA GLN A 132 -6.59 11.89 -9.87
C GLN A 132 -5.16 11.70 -10.38
N LEU A 133 -4.74 10.46 -10.68
CA LEU A 133 -3.43 10.17 -11.25
C LEU A 133 -3.28 10.83 -12.63
N ARG A 134 -4.27 10.66 -13.51
CA ARG A 134 -4.29 11.30 -14.83
C ARG A 134 -4.16 12.82 -14.71
N ASN A 135 -4.96 13.43 -13.84
CA ASN A 135 -4.90 14.88 -13.61
C ASN A 135 -3.55 15.34 -13.05
N HIS A 136 -2.96 14.55 -12.16
CA HIS A 136 -1.64 14.84 -11.59
C HIS A 136 -0.56 14.80 -12.66
N LEU A 137 -0.51 13.73 -13.46
CA LEU A 137 0.47 13.54 -14.51
C LEU A 137 0.32 14.56 -15.65
N LEU A 138 -0.91 14.90 -16.06
CA LEU A 138 -1.17 15.94 -17.06
C LEU A 138 -0.68 17.33 -16.63
N LYS A 139 -0.71 17.63 -15.33
CA LYS A 139 -0.17 18.89 -14.78
C LYS A 139 1.36 18.93 -14.81
N LEU A 140 2.01 17.76 -14.75
CA LEU A 140 3.46 17.65 -14.84
C LEU A 140 3.93 17.66 -16.31
N ASP A 141 3.19 16.98 -17.19
CA ASP A 141 3.51 16.87 -18.62
C ASP A 141 2.25 16.67 -19.48
N HIS A 142 2.02 17.59 -20.41
CA HIS A 142 0.83 17.55 -21.28
C HIS A 142 0.80 16.34 -22.23
N ARG A 143 1.96 15.70 -22.48
CA ARG A 143 2.05 14.49 -23.32
C ARG A 143 1.24 13.33 -22.76
N PHE A 144 0.94 13.32 -21.46
CA PHE A 144 0.01 12.34 -20.87
C PHE A 144 -1.42 12.39 -21.44
N SER A 145 -1.76 13.40 -22.24
CA SER A 145 -3.04 13.45 -22.98
C SER A 145 -3.18 12.34 -24.01
N THR A 146 -2.07 11.79 -24.51
CA THR A 146 -2.03 10.69 -25.48
C THR A 146 -2.01 9.30 -24.83
N VAL A 147 -1.82 9.22 -23.51
CA VAL A 147 -1.74 7.96 -22.75
C VAL A 147 -3.13 7.59 -22.25
N LYS A 148 -3.56 6.35 -22.49
CA LYS A 148 -4.85 5.85 -21.97
C LYS A 148 -4.72 5.50 -20.49
N PHE A 149 -5.79 5.75 -19.72
CA PHE A 149 -5.87 5.40 -18.31
C PHE A 149 -7.06 4.47 -18.08
N LYS A 150 -6.84 3.37 -17.38
CA LYS A 150 -7.86 2.38 -17.04
C LYS A 150 -7.82 2.03 -15.55
N SER A 151 -8.99 1.75 -15.01
CA SER A 151 -9.18 1.28 -13.65
C SER A 151 -9.53 -0.19 -13.70
N VAL A 152 -8.91 -0.99 -12.84
CA VAL A 152 -9.23 -2.41 -12.75
C VAL A 152 -9.21 -2.87 -11.29
N VAL A 153 -10.21 -3.64 -10.92
CA VAL A 153 -10.27 -4.38 -9.67
C VAL A 153 -10.21 -5.85 -10.00
N VAL A 154 -9.26 -6.51 -9.36
CA VAL A 154 -8.93 -7.91 -9.60
C VAL A 154 -9.28 -8.71 -8.36
N PHE A 155 -10.05 -9.77 -8.53
CA PHE A 155 -10.46 -10.65 -7.45
C PHE A 155 -9.75 -12.00 -7.54
N LEU A 156 -9.26 -12.52 -6.41
CA LEU A 156 -8.58 -13.80 -6.38
C LEU A 156 -9.58 -14.95 -6.61
N ASP A 157 -9.41 -15.66 -7.74
CA ASP A 157 -10.29 -16.75 -8.19
C ASP A 157 -10.53 -17.82 -7.13
N SER A 158 -9.48 -18.18 -6.38
CA SER A 158 -9.52 -19.31 -5.44
C SER A 158 -10.43 -19.10 -4.22
N SER A 159 -10.82 -17.85 -3.95
CA SER A 159 -11.51 -17.48 -2.70
C SER A 159 -12.70 -16.55 -2.91
N THR A 160 -12.77 -15.85 -4.04
CA THR A 160 -13.85 -14.92 -4.33
C THR A 160 -14.58 -15.32 -5.60
N ASN A 161 -15.88 -15.60 -5.52
CA ASN A 161 -16.75 -15.65 -6.70
C ASN A 161 -17.35 -14.26 -6.95
N ILE A 162 -17.15 -13.73 -8.15
CA ILE A 162 -17.69 -12.44 -8.59
C ILE A 162 -18.63 -12.55 -9.79
N ASP A 163 -19.13 -13.73 -10.15
CA ASP A 163 -19.92 -13.95 -11.38
C ASP A 163 -21.10 -12.97 -11.52
N ASN A 164 -21.66 -12.53 -10.40
CA ASN A 164 -22.80 -11.60 -10.35
C ASN A 164 -22.43 -10.13 -10.53
N ILE A 165 -21.15 -9.79 -10.45
CA ILE A 165 -20.64 -8.42 -10.63
C ILE A 165 -19.53 -8.33 -11.69
N GLN A 166 -19.10 -9.45 -12.25
CA GLN A 166 -18.01 -9.55 -13.21
C GLN A 166 -18.35 -8.69 -14.44
N SER A 167 -17.40 -7.88 -14.85
CA SER A 167 -17.50 -7.11 -16.08
C SER A 167 -16.10 -6.85 -16.60
N PHE A 168 -15.74 -7.57 -17.66
CA PHE A 168 -14.42 -7.44 -18.27
C PHE A 168 -14.18 -6.01 -18.76
N GLU A 169 -15.12 -5.39 -19.48
CA GLU A 169 -14.95 -4.03 -20.01
C GLU A 169 -14.84 -2.94 -18.93
N GLU A 170 -15.60 -3.07 -17.85
CA GLU A 170 -15.56 -2.12 -16.73
C GLU A 170 -14.36 -2.32 -15.81
N GLY A 171 -13.63 -3.43 -15.96
CA GLY A 171 -12.47 -3.77 -15.15
C GLY A 171 -12.81 -4.39 -13.79
N LEU A 172 -13.90 -5.16 -13.70
CA LEU A 172 -14.20 -6.03 -12.56
C LEU A 172 -13.96 -7.47 -12.97
N ILE A 173 -12.77 -7.99 -12.67
CA ILE A 173 -12.29 -9.24 -13.27
C ILE A 173 -11.74 -10.20 -12.21
N TYR A 174 -11.69 -11.46 -12.59
CA TYR A 174 -10.88 -12.46 -11.89
C TYR A 174 -9.40 -12.24 -12.14
N PHE A 175 -8.55 -12.70 -11.22
CA PHE A 175 -7.10 -12.62 -11.34
C PHE A 175 -6.57 -13.40 -12.54
N SER A 176 -7.17 -14.55 -12.85
CA SER A 176 -6.88 -15.30 -14.07
C SER A 176 -7.06 -14.51 -15.37
N GLN A 177 -7.92 -13.48 -15.37
CA GLN A 177 -8.24 -12.66 -16.55
C GLN A 177 -7.33 -11.42 -16.68
N LEU A 178 -6.43 -11.18 -15.72
CA LEU A 178 -5.65 -9.94 -15.69
C LEU A 178 -4.75 -9.77 -16.91
N GLU A 179 -4.08 -10.83 -17.37
CA GLU A 179 -3.20 -10.77 -18.54
C GLU A 179 -3.98 -10.37 -19.80
N ASP A 180 -5.07 -11.10 -20.09
CA ASP A 180 -5.93 -10.84 -21.24
C ASP A 180 -6.54 -9.43 -21.17
N PHE A 181 -6.91 -8.97 -19.98
CA PHE A 181 -7.42 -7.61 -19.78
C PHE A 181 -6.36 -6.56 -20.12
N LEU A 182 -5.12 -6.71 -19.64
CA LEU A 182 -4.04 -5.78 -19.94
C LEU A 182 -3.77 -5.71 -21.44
N GLU A 183 -3.74 -6.85 -22.13
CA GLU A 183 -3.51 -6.89 -23.58
C GLU A 183 -4.67 -6.27 -24.37
N GLN A 184 -5.90 -6.71 -24.13
CA GLN A 184 -7.07 -6.28 -24.91
C GLN A 184 -7.49 -4.83 -24.66
N GLN A 185 -7.24 -4.31 -23.45
CA GLN A 185 -7.66 -2.95 -23.06
C GLN A 185 -6.57 -1.89 -23.30
N SER A 186 -5.40 -2.30 -23.79
CA SER A 186 -4.32 -1.38 -24.16
C SER A 186 -4.59 -0.64 -25.48
N GLN A 187 -3.75 0.34 -25.82
CA GLN A 187 -3.84 1.09 -27.08
C GLN A 187 -3.04 0.43 -28.23
N ASN A 188 -2.36 -0.69 -27.99
CA ASN A 188 -1.42 -1.31 -28.92
C ASN A 188 -0.30 -0.36 -29.39
N GLY A 189 0.20 0.51 -28.50
CA GLY A 189 1.36 1.36 -28.74
C GLY A 189 2.58 0.89 -27.95
N ASP A 190 3.75 1.49 -28.17
CA ASP A 190 4.96 1.17 -27.40
C ASP A 190 4.94 1.81 -26.00
N ASN A 191 5.63 1.18 -25.05
CA ASN A 191 5.91 1.78 -23.76
C ASN A 191 7.01 2.85 -23.91
N HIS A 192 6.67 4.10 -23.60
CA HIS A 192 7.61 5.21 -23.69
C HIS A 192 8.44 5.37 -22.40
N PRO A 193 9.78 5.47 -22.48
CA PRO A 193 10.65 5.64 -21.31
C PRO A 193 10.31 6.87 -20.47
N TRP A 194 9.89 7.97 -21.10
CA TRP A 194 9.53 9.19 -20.40
C TRP A 194 8.31 9.01 -19.48
N VAL A 195 7.40 8.08 -19.78
CA VAL A 195 6.28 7.75 -18.90
C VAL A 195 6.78 7.05 -17.64
N LEU A 196 7.70 6.09 -17.80
CA LEU A 196 8.29 5.34 -16.69
C LEU A 196 8.97 6.29 -15.70
N ASP A 197 9.71 7.29 -16.18
CA ASP A 197 10.37 8.29 -15.34
C ASP A 197 9.41 9.00 -14.36
N TYR A 198 8.18 9.28 -14.79
CA TYR A 198 7.15 9.89 -13.93
C TYR A 198 6.50 8.88 -12.98
N LEU A 199 6.26 7.65 -13.44
CA LEU A 199 5.63 6.60 -12.64
C LEU A 199 6.56 6.06 -11.52
N GLU A 200 7.86 6.00 -11.79
CA GLU A 200 8.91 5.72 -10.79
C GLU A 200 8.89 6.74 -9.66
N LYS A 201 8.62 7.99 -10.04
CA LYS A 201 8.56 9.17 -9.19
C LYS A 201 7.23 9.35 -8.46
N LEU A 202 6.26 8.45 -8.63
CA LEU A 202 5.02 8.55 -7.85
C LEU A 202 5.28 8.33 -6.37
N PRO A 203 4.58 9.06 -5.47
CA PRO A 203 4.78 8.91 -4.05
C PRO A 203 4.36 7.51 -3.57
N ALA A 204 5.04 7.02 -2.53
CA ALA A 204 4.64 5.83 -1.77
C ALA A 204 4.72 6.11 -0.27
N PHE A 205 4.02 5.32 0.54
CA PHE A 205 4.13 5.44 1.99
C PHE A 205 5.53 5.07 2.48
N ASP A 206 5.97 5.78 3.52
CA ASP A 206 7.07 5.32 4.35
C ASP A 206 6.57 4.17 5.25
N LYS A 207 7.47 3.23 5.57
CA LYS A 207 7.14 2.05 6.37
C LYS A 207 8.10 1.89 7.54
N ILE A 208 7.54 1.60 8.71
CA ILE A 208 8.27 1.14 9.89
C ILE A 208 7.93 -0.33 10.10
N ILE A 209 8.92 -1.20 10.02
CA ILE A 209 8.80 -2.61 10.36
C ILE A 209 9.23 -2.76 11.82
N THR A 210 8.31 -3.23 12.66
CA THR A 210 8.55 -3.37 14.09
C THR A 210 9.38 -4.62 14.41
N VAL A 211 9.84 -4.72 15.66
CA VAL A 211 10.51 -5.94 16.18
C VAL A 211 9.64 -7.21 16.10
N ASN A 212 8.33 -7.04 16.00
CA ASN A 212 7.35 -8.12 15.85
C ASN A 212 6.92 -8.32 14.38
N ASN A 213 7.67 -7.77 13.42
CA ASN A 213 7.39 -7.81 11.99
C ASN A 213 6.04 -7.20 11.57
N GLN A 214 5.47 -6.30 12.37
CA GLN A 214 4.32 -5.51 11.95
C GLN A 214 4.77 -4.34 11.09
N THR A 215 4.00 -4.03 10.05
CA THR A 215 4.27 -2.88 9.18
C THR A 215 3.36 -1.71 9.55
N ILE A 216 3.96 -0.59 9.92
CA ILE A 216 3.25 0.67 10.17
C ILE A 216 3.56 1.61 9.00
N GLN A 217 2.52 2.01 8.28
CA GLN A 217 2.64 2.91 7.13
C GLN A 217 2.22 4.34 7.49
N GLY A 218 2.87 5.33 6.88
CA GLY A 218 2.56 6.75 7.04
C GLY A 218 3.57 7.64 6.32
N ILE A 219 3.62 8.92 6.72
CA ILE A 219 4.62 9.88 6.21
C ILE A 219 5.62 10.19 7.31
N LEU A 220 6.89 9.82 7.11
CA LEU A 220 7.99 10.15 8.02
C LEU A 220 8.18 11.65 8.07
N LYS A 221 8.08 12.20 9.29
CA LYS A 221 8.35 13.62 9.56
C LYS A 221 9.79 13.82 10.03
N GLU A 222 10.28 12.91 10.87
CA GLU A 222 11.59 13.06 11.48
C GLU A 222 12.16 11.74 11.96
N ILE A 223 13.49 11.58 11.83
CA ILE A 223 14.25 10.54 12.50
C ILE A 223 15.37 11.24 13.28
N ILE A 224 15.37 11.08 14.60
CA ILE A 224 16.39 11.63 15.49
C ILE A 224 17.23 10.47 16.01
N VAL A 225 18.52 10.48 15.71
CA VAL A 225 19.52 9.61 16.33
C VAL A 225 20.09 10.36 17.52
N HIS A 226 19.94 9.80 18.71
CA HIS A 226 20.62 10.30 19.89
C HIS A 226 21.97 9.58 19.97
N SER A 227 23.06 10.35 19.94
CA SER A 227 24.40 9.85 20.21
C SER A 227 24.94 10.55 21.47
N GLN A 228 25.95 9.96 22.11
CA GLN A 228 26.51 10.45 23.38
C GLN A 228 26.99 11.91 23.36
N LYS A 229 27.20 12.52 22.18
CA LYS A 229 27.68 13.91 22.05
C LYS A 229 26.64 14.88 21.48
N GLN A 230 25.76 14.44 20.56
CA GLN A 230 24.72 15.29 19.99
C GLN A 230 23.59 14.48 19.36
N ASN A 231 22.37 15.04 19.41
CA ASN A 231 21.24 14.52 18.64
C ASN A 231 21.44 14.90 17.16
N THR A 232 21.51 13.90 16.29
CA THR A 232 21.66 14.10 14.85
C THR A 232 20.33 13.79 14.15
N LYS A 233 19.86 14.73 13.35
CA LYS A 233 18.66 14.54 12.53
C LYS A 233 19.03 13.84 11.22
N ILE A 234 18.30 12.76 10.97
CA ILE A 234 18.02 12.10 9.70
C ILE A 234 17.71 13.04 8.52
N ASP A 235 18.60 13.36 7.57
CA ASP A 235 18.12 13.93 6.30
C ASP A 235 17.41 12.85 5.49
N LEU A 236 16.08 12.90 5.54
CA LEU A 236 15.24 11.89 4.93
C LEU A 236 15.21 11.97 3.39
N LYS A 237 15.74 13.03 2.77
CA LYS A 237 15.71 13.21 1.30
C LYS A 237 16.50 12.13 0.56
N ASN A 238 17.62 11.70 1.13
CA ASN A 238 18.57 10.81 0.47
C ASN A 238 18.56 9.39 1.04
N ILE A 239 17.65 9.07 1.94
CA ILE A 239 17.60 7.75 2.59
C ILE A 239 16.63 6.85 1.84
N LYS A 240 17.06 5.61 1.56
CA LYS A 240 16.22 4.54 1.04
C LYS A 240 15.75 3.61 2.14
N THR A 241 16.67 3.10 2.96
CA THR A 241 16.35 2.22 4.10
C THR A 241 17.24 2.47 5.30
N ILE A 242 16.73 2.14 6.48
CA ILE A 242 17.50 2.07 7.73
C ILE A 242 17.22 0.71 8.34
N ASN A 243 18.25 -0.12 8.43
CA ASN A 243 18.18 -1.45 9.04
C ASN A 243 18.76 -1.38 10.45
N ILE A 244 18.06 -1.98 11.42
CA ILE A 244 18.40 -1.92 12.84
C ILE A 244 18.71 -3.33 13.32
N LYS A 245 19.97 -3.58 13.65
CA LYS A 245 20.42 -4.84 14.26
C LYS A 245 20.63 -4.63 15.75
N HIS A 246 19.67 -5.12 16.54
CA HIS A 246 19.72 -5.10 17.99
C HIS A 246 20.83 -6.03 18.50
N LYS A 247 21.72 -5.52 19.36
CA LYS A 247 22.70 -6.36 20.07
C LYS A 247 22.05 -6.94 21.33
N LEU A 248 22.08 -8.26 21.48
CA LEU A 248 21.39 -9.00 22.57
C LEU A 248 21.75 -8.52 23.97
N THR A 249 22.98 -8.05 24.18
CA THR A 249 23.56 -7.74 25.49
C THR A 249 23.69 -6.25 25.79
N SER A 250 23.22 -5.36 24.91
CA SER A 250 23.40 -3.92 25.09
C SER A 250 22.14 -3.13 24.72
N CYS A 251 21.94 -1.97 25.37
CA CYS A 251 20.94 -0.99 24.93
C CYS A 251 21.31 -0.32 23.59
N LYS A 252 22.44 -0.70 22.98
CA LYS A 252 22.92 -0.19 21.70
C LYS A 252 22.44 -1.08 20.55
N ALA A 253 22.11 -0.46 19.44
CA ALA A 253 21.83 -1.12 18.17
C ALA A 253 22.86 -0.68 17.12
N GLN A 254 23.20 -1.60 16.22
CA GLN A 254 23.92 -1.25 15.00
C GLN A 254 22.89 -0.82 13.96
N ILE A 255 23.09 0.36 13.38
CA ILE A 255 22.27 0.93 12.33
C ILE A 255 23.06 0.85 11.03
N THR A 256 22.42 0.29 10.00
CA THR A 256 22.91 0.37 8.61
C THR A 256 21.93 1.23 7.84
N LEU A 257 22.36 2.44 7.50
CA LEU A 257 21.62 3.38 6.66
C LEU A 257 22.04 3.15 5.21
N GLN A 258 21.08 3.01 4.31
CA GLN A 258 21.30 2.95 2.87
C GLN A 258 20.65 4.16 2.21
N ASN A 259 21.43 4.89 1.41
CA ASN A 259 20.98 6.04 0.66
C ASN A 259 20.31 5.65 -0.67
N THR A 260 19.69 6.63 -1.33
CA THR A 260 19.04 6.49 -2.65
C THR A 260 20.03 6.14 -3.76
N ASP A 261 21.29 6.59 -3.64
CA ASP A 261 22.42 6.24 -4.52
C ASP A 261 23.05 4.88 -4.20
N LEU A 262 22.43 4.11 -3.30
CA LEU A 262 22.87 2.80 -2.80
C LEU A 262 24.11 2.82 -1.89
N THR A 263 24.70 3.99 -1.61
CA THR A 263 25.77 4.10 -0.62
C THR A 263 25.26 3.73 0.78
N THR A 264 26.13 3.18 1.60
CA THR A 264 25.78 2.75 2.96
C THR A 264 26.65 3.43 4.01
N CYS A 265 26.03 3.70 5.16
CA CYS A 265 26.71 4.21 6.34
C CYS A 265 26.31 3.35 7.54
N GLU A 266 27.28 2.96 8.35
CA GLU A 266 27.04 2.20 9.57
C GLU A 266 27.45 2.98 10.81
N PHE A 267 26.61 2.92 11.84
CA PHE A 267 26.93 3.52 13.12
C PHE A 267 26.19 2.80 14.26
N VAL A 268 26.62 3.05 15.49
CA VAL A 268 26.00 2.51 16.69
C VAL A 268 25.24 3.61 17.40
N CYS A 269 23.97 3.38 17.72
CA CYS A 269 23.18 4.30 18.56
C CYS A 269 22.56 3.56 19.74
N ASP A 270 22.40 4.27 20.86
CA ASP A 270 21.69 3.81 22.07
C ASP A 270 20.22 4.26 22.09
N LYS A 271 19.89 5.32 21.34
CA LYS A 271 18.52 5.80 21.22
C LYS A 271 18.24 6.39 19.84
N LEU A 272 17.07 6.05 19.31
CA LEU A 272 16.53 6.54 18.05
C LEU A 272 15.04 6.79 18.25
N THR A 273 14.57 7.94 17.77
CA THR A 273 13.16 8.32 17.78
C THR A 273 12.71 8.59 16.36
N VAL A 274 11.62 7.98 15.93
CA VAL A 274 11.00 8.19 14.62
C VAL A 274 9.63 8.79 14.81
N SER A 275 9.40 9.92 14.16
CA SER A 275 8.10 10.58 14.10
C SER A 275 7.45 10.25 12.75
N LEU A 276 6.30 9.59 12.79
CA LEU A 276 5.52 9.17 11.62
C LEU A 276 4.12 9.79 11.72
N ASP A 277 3.68 10.47 10.67
CA ASP A 277 2.32 10.97 10.53
C ASP A 277 1.45 9.90 9.87
N LYS A 278 0.55 9.31 10.65
CA LYS A 278 -0.44 8.35 10.18
C LYS A 278 -1.78 9.08 10.05
N PHE A 279 -2.04 9.55 8.84
CA PHE A 279 -3.31 10.20 8.45
C PHE A 279 -3.72 11.38 9.34
N GLY A 280 -2.78 12.27 9.67
CA GLY A 280 -3.00 13.44 10.54
C GLY A 280 -2.69 13.18 12.01
N THR A 281 -2.43 11.93 12.40
CA THR A 281 -2.03 11.59 13.78
C THR A 281 -0.53 11.35 13.86
N LEU A 282 0.17 12.19 14.63
CA LEU A 282 1.61 12.04 14.85
C LEU A 282 1.91 10.90 15.83
N GLN A 283 2.58 9.86 15.36
CA GLN A 283 3.05 8.74 16.16
C GLN A 283 4.56 8.83 16.37
N LYS A 284 5.02 8.50 17.58
CA LYS A 284 6.45 8.43 17.92
C LYS A 284 6.85 6.99 18.22
N HIS A 285 7.81 6.49 17.46
CA HIS A 285 8.35 5.14 17.58
C HIS A 285 9.77 5.21 18.12
N ARG A 286 10.13 4.28 19.00
CA ARG A 286 11.46 4.23 19.65
C ARG A 286 12.28 3.10 19.07
N LEU A 287 13.60 3.24 19.14
CA LEU A 287 14.59 2.23 18.71
C LEU A 287 14.20 0.81 19.10
N SER A 288 13.81 0.60 20.36
CA SER A 288 13.45 -0.70 20.94
C SER A 288 12.36 -1.46 20.19
N ASN A 289 11.54 -0.74 19.41
CA ASN A 289 10.35 -1.28 18.77
C ASN A 289 10.52 -1.41 17.25
N ILE A 290 11.65 -0.99 16.69
CA ILE A 290 11.88 -0.89 15.23
C ILE A 290 12.98 -1.86 14.80
N ASN A 291 12.72 -2.61 13.73
CA ASN A 291 13.71 -3.44 13.04
C ASN A 291 14.19 -2.79 11.73
N LYS A 292 13.28 -2.13 11.01
CA LYS A 292 13.61 -1.53 9.71
C LYS A 292 12.72 -0.32 9.44
N ILE A 293 13.28 0.66 8.76
CA ILE A 293 12.56 1.79 8.20
C ILE A 293 12.80 1.77 6.70
N ILE A 294 11.72 1.88 5.92
CA ILE A 294 11.75 2.00 4.46
C ILE A 294 11.18 3.37 4.14
N VAL A 295 11.95 4.18 3.42
CA VAL A 295 11.51 5.49 2.97
C VAL A 295 10.80 5.32 1.62
N GLY A 296 9.59 5.87 1.52
CA GLY A 296 8.80 5.84 0.30
C GLY A 296 9.45 6.66 -0.83
N THR A 297 9.06 6.38 -2.07
CA THR A 297 9.48 7.20 -3.22
C THR A 297 8.87 8.59 -3.13
N ASN A 298 9.63 9.62 -3.55
CA ASN A 298 9.20 11.02 -3.66
C ASN A 298 8.25 11.49 -2.56
N THR A 299 8.79 11.52 -1.35
CA THR A 299 8.03 11.69 -0.11
C THR A 299 7.19 12.96 -0.06
N LEU A 300 5.95 12.82 0.41
CA LEU A 300 4.93 13.87 0.52
C LEU A 300 5.18 14.87 1.66
N ARG A 301 6.44 15.04 2.07
CA ARG A 301 6.83 15.87 3.21
C ARG A 301 6.50 17.33 2.91
N PRO A 302 5.84 18.06 3.82
CA PRO A 302 5.82 19.52 3.72
C PRO A 302 7.26 20.02 3.87
N PHE A 303 7.70 20.86 2.94
CA PHE A 303 8.91 21.68 3.10
C PHE A 303 8.59 22.85 4.03
#